data_AF-A0A6J6AKV8-F1
#
_entry.id   AF-A0A6J6AKV8-F1
#
_cell.length_a   1.000
_cell.length_b   1.000
_cell.length_c   1.000
_cell.angle_alpha   90.00
_cell.angle_beta   90.00
_cell.angle_gamma   90.00
#
_symmetry.space_group_name_H-M   'P 1'
#
loop_
_entity.id
_entity.type
_entity.pdbx_description
1 polymer ?
#
loop_
_entity_poly.entity_id
_entity_poly.type
_entity_poly.pdbx_seq_one_letter_code
_entity_poly.pdbx_strand_id
1 'polypeptide(L)' 'MIKWFLAIPLYIVGLVYVIYGLIMLAIAWFSILFTGSMPQSSADVIVRVNQYWNRLYGYAIILVTDEYPSFSL' A
#
# COMPACT_ATOMS: atom_id res chain seq x y z
N MET A 1 19.26 -2.21 17.67
CA MET A 1 18.15 -3.18 17.50
C MET A 1 17.88 -3.37 16.01
N ILE A 2 17.62 -4.59 15.54
CA ILE A 2 17.48 -4.88 14.10
C ILE A 2 16.10 -4.39 13.62
N LYS A 3 16.03 -3.14 13.11
CA LYS A 3 14.78 -2.47 12.64
C LYS A 3 14.03 -3.29 11.58
N TRP A 4 14.76 -4.00 10.72
CA TRP A 4 14.20 -4.91 9.71
C TRP A 4 13.40 -6.07 10.30
N PHE A 5 13.73 -6.53 11.52
CA PHE A 5 12.99 -7.62 12.16
C PHE A 5 11.61 -7.16 12.61
N LEU A 6 11.49 -5.93 13.12
CA LEU A 6 10.21 -5.31 13.49
C LEU A 6 9.37 -4.95 12.26
N ALA A 7 9.95 -4.91 11.06
CA ALA A 7 9.23 -4.68 9.82
C ALA A 7 8.52 -5.96 9.30
N ILE A 8 8.84 -7.14 9.81
CA ILE A 8 8.22 -8.41 9.36
C ILE A 8 6.67 -8.36 9.42
N PRO A 9 6.04 -7.95 10.54
CA PRO A 9 4.58 -7.78 10.59
C PRO A 9 4.05 -6.78 9.56
N LEU A 10 4.79 -5.68 9.34
CA LEU A 10 4.42 -4.65 8.37
C LEU A 10 4.46 -5.18 6.93
N TYR A 11 5.43 -6.04 6.59
CA TYR A 11 5.48 -6.70 5.28
C TYR A 11 4.30 -7.65 5.07
N ILE A 12 3.91 -8.42 6.10
CA ILE A 12 2.76 -9.35 6.02
C ILE A 12 1.47 -8.58 5.73
N VAL A 13 1.20 -7.52 6.50
CA VAL A 13 0.02 -6.66 6.31
C VAL A 13 0.10 -5.93 4.96
N GLY A 14 1.29 -5.46 4.59
CA GLY A 14 1.54 -4.85 3.28
C GLY A 14 1.19 -5.78 2.12
N LEU A 15 1.51 -7.08 2.24
CA LEU A 15 1.21 -8.07 1.21
C LEU A 15 -0.31 -8.24 1.02
N VAL A 16 -1.08 -8.26 2.12
CA VAL A 16 -2.55 -8.25 2.06
C VAL A 16 -3.06 -7.00 1.34
N TYR A 17 -2.49 -5.84 1.63
CA TYR A 17 -2.83 -4.58 0.96
C TYR A 17 -2.44 -4.54 -0.52
N VAL A 18 -1.34 -5.17 -0.93
CA VAL A 18 -0.99 -5.32 -2.36
C VAL A 18 -2.06 -6.15 -3.06
N ILE A 19 -2.47 -7.29 -2.48
CA ILE A 19 -3.51 -8.13 -3.09
C ILE A 19 -4.81 -7.34 -3.23
N TYR A 20 -5.22 -6.61 -2.18
CA TYR A 20 -6.40 -5.75 -2.24
C TYR A 20 -6.28 -4.64 -3.29
N GLY A 21 -5.12 -3.99 -3.37
CA GLY A 21 -4.83 -2.97 -4.38
C GLY A 21 -4.85 -3.54 -5.81
N LEU A 22 -4.36 -4.76 -6.03
CA LEU A 22 -4.39 -5.44 -7.33
C LEU A 22 -5.83 -5.76 -7.77
N ILE A 23 -6.68 -6.18 -6.84
CA ILE A 23 -8.12 -6.40 -7.13
C ILE A 23 -8.76 -5.07 -7.54
N MET A 24 -8.51 -3.98 -6.78
CA MET A 24 -9.04 -2.66 -7.13
C MET A 24 -8.48 -2.10 -8.44
N LEU A 25 -7.23 -2.41 -8.77
CA LEU A 25 -6.60 -2.07 -10.04
C LEU A 25 -7.27 -2.81 -11.20
N ALA A 26 -7.58 -4.10 -11.05
CA ALA A 26 -8.33 -4.86 -12.04
C ALA A 26 -9.72 -4.25 -12.26
N ILE A 27 -10.44 -3.91 -11.18
CA ILE A 27 -11.75 -3.24 -11.26
C ILE A 27 -11.61 -1.88 -11.97
N ALA A 28 -10.60 -1.07 -11.62
CA ALA A 28 -10.36 0.22 -12.26
C ALA A 28 -10.10 0.05 -13.76
N TRP A 29 -9.30 -0.95 -14.13
CA TRP A 29 -8.98 -1.24 -15.53
C TRP A 29 -10.24 -1.57 -16.32
N PHE A 30 -11.10 -2.48 -15.82
CA PHE A 30 -12.38 -2.77 -16.45
C PHE A 30 -13.28 -1.54 -16.52
N SER A 31 -13.39 -0.77 -15.44
CA SER A 31 -14.22 0.43 -15.41
C SER A 31 -13.76 1.49 -16.42
N ILE A 32 -12.45 1.67 -16.60
CA ILE A 32 -11.91 2.60 -17.59
C ILE A 32 -12.24 2.13 -19.01
N LEU A 33 -12.18 0.83 -19.28
CA LEU A 33 -12.52 0.29 -20.60
C LEU A 33 -13.98 0.52 -20.98
N PHE A 34 -14.91 0.41 -20.02
CA PHE A 34 -16.35 0.56 -20.29
C PHE A 34 -16.86 1.99 -20.13
N THR A 35 -16.36 2.73 -19.14
CA THR A 35 -16.86 4.07 -18.78
C THR A 35 -15.91 5.19 -19.22
N GLY A 36 -14.66 4.87 -19.59
CA GLY A 36 -13.64 5.87 -19.93
C GLY A 36 -13.10 6.64 -18.71
N SER A 37 -13.55 6.30 -17.49
CA SER A 37 -13.19 7.00 -16.27
C SER A 37 -12.76 6.01 -15.18
N MET A 38 -11.84 6.48 -14.33
CA MET A 38 -11.33 5.70 -13.22
C MET A 38 -12.26 5.86 -12.00
N PRO A 39 -12.74 4.76 -11.39
CA PRO A 39 -13.53 4.82 -10.17
C PRO A 39 -12.73 5.46 -9.03
N GLN A 40 -13.35 6.43 -8.35
CA GLN A 40 -12.72 7.11 -7.23
C GLN A 40 -12.38 6.14 -6.09
N SER A 41 -13.24 5.14 -5.84
CA SER A 41 -13.01 4.09 -4.83
C SER A 41 -11.74 3.28 -5.11
N SER A 42 -11.51 2.88 -6.36
CA SER A 42 -10.31 2.15 -6.75
C SER A 42 -9.06 3.03 -6.64
N ALA A 43 -9.16 4.29 -7.07
CA ALA A 43 -8.05 5.24 -6.98
C ALA A 43 -7.63 5.49 -5.53
N ASP A 44 -8.60 5.73 -4.63
CA ASP A 44 -8.34 5.96 -3.21
C ASP A 44 -7.62 4.77 -2.57
N VAL A 45 -8.04 3.54 -2.90
CA VAL A 45 -7.37 2.33 -2.39
C VAL A 45 -5.93 2.25 -2.89
N ILE A 46 -5.69 2.44 -4.19
CA ILE A 46 -4.34 2.34 -4.76
C ILE A 46 -3.41 3.37 -4.11
N VAL A 47 -3.88 4.60 -3.90
CA VAL A 47 -3.10 5.66 -3.25
C VAL A 47 -2.77 5.29 -1.81
N ARG A 48 -3.75 4.84 -1.01
CA ARG A 48 -3.51 4.46 0.40
C ARG A 48 -2.54 3.29 0.51
N VAL A 49 -2.65 2.29 -0.36
CA VAL A 49 -1.70 1.16 -0.42
C VAL A 49 -0.29 1.66 -0.70
N ASN A 50 -0.12 2.57 -1.66
CA ASN A 50 1.18 3.18 -1.93
C ASN A 50 1.72 3.99 -0.75
N GLN A 51 0.88 4.77 -0.06
CA GLN A 51 1.27 5.52 1.14
C GLN A 51 1.70 4.60 2.29
N TYR A 52 1.05 3.45 2.45
CA TYR A 52 1.45 2.42 3.41
C TYR A 52 2.85 1.89 3.08
N TRP A 53 3.09 1.47 1.83
CA TRP A 53 4.40 0.98 1.42
C TRP A 53 5.49 2.04 1.53
N ASN A 54 5.20 3.29 1.18
CA ASN A 54 6.16 4.38 1.30
C ASN A 54 6.60 4.59 2.76
N ARG A 55 5.67 4.52 3.72
CA ARG A 55 5.99 4.56 5.17
C ARG A 55 6.87 3.38 5.59
N LEU A 56 6.54 2.18 5.12
CA LEU A 56 7.32 0.96 5.38
C LEU A 56 8.75 1.11 4.83
N TYR A 57 8.91 1.54 3.58
CA TYR A 57 10.21 1.76 2.95
C TYR A 57 11.02 2.85 3.66
N GLY A 58 10.37 3.94 4.08
CA GLY A 58 10.99 5.01 4.85
C GLY A 58 11.53 4.54 6.19
N TYR A 59 10.81 3.67 6.90
CA TYR A 59 11.25 3.10 8.19
C TYR A 59 12.29 1.99 8.04
N ALA A 60 12.08 1.05 7.12
CA ALA A 60 12.86 -0.18 7.07
C ALA A 60 14.11 -0.07 6.17
N ILE A 61 14.02 0.63 5.03
CA ILE A 61 15.08 0.62 4.01
C ILE A 61 15.86 1.93 4.00
N ILE A 62 15.15 3.05 3.81
CA ILE A 62 15.76 4.37 3.59
C ILE A 62 16.15 5.02 4.92
N LEU A 63 15.58 4.57 6.04
CA LEU A 63 15.82 5.06 7.41
C LEU A 63 15.55 6.58 7.55
N VAL A 64 14.50 7.06 6.87
CA VAL A 64 14.03 8.45 6.95
C VAL A 64 13.44 8.76 8.32
N THR A 65 12.78 7.77 8.93
CA THR A 65 12.19 7.90 10.27
C THR A 65 12.46 6.67 11.12
N ASP A 66 12.61 6.91 12.41
CA ASP A 66 12.76 5.88 13.44
C ASP A 66 11.44 5.51 14.12
N GLU A 67 10.37 6.26 13.81
CA GLU A 67 9.02 6.01 14.32
C GLU A 67 8.40 4.78 13.65
N TYR A 68 7.83 3.88 14.46
CA TYR A 68 7.25 2.65 13.96
C TYR A 68 5.95 2.93 13.16
N PRO A 69 5.86 2.51 11.89
CA PRO A 69 4.69 2.78 11.05
C PRO A 69 3.40 2.18 11.60
N SER A 70 2.28 2.90 11.44
CA SER A 70 0.96 2.34 11.75
C SER A 70 0.53 1.30 10.72
N PHE A 71 -0.26 0.31 11.15
CA PHE A 71 -0.84 -0.72 10.28
C PHE A 71 -2.02 -0.22 9.42
N SER A 72 -2.37 1.07 9.48
CA SER A 72 -3.58 1.61 8.87
C SER A 72 -3.35 2.14 7.45
N LEU A 73 -4.34 1.94 6.57
CA LEU A 73 -4.44 2.51 5.23
C LEU A 73 -4.94 3.96 5.21
#